data_AF-A0AAV9PPG1-F1
#
_entry.id   AF-A0AAV9PPG1-F1
#
_cell.length_a   1.000
_cell.length_b   1.000
_cell.length_c   1.000
_cell.angle_alpha   90.00
_cell.angle_beta   90.00
_cell.angle_gamma   90.00
#
_symmetry.space_group_name_H-M   'P 1'
#
loop_
_entity.id
_entity.type
_entity.pdbx_description
1 polymer ?
#
loop_
_entity_poly.entity_id
_entity_poly.type
_entity_poly.pdbx_seq_one_letter_code
_entity_poly.pdbx_strand_id
1 'polypeptide(L)'
;MGPAVDVISVDLLLWSFYFLCFKDVQNRFVYVVKRGSTNGDDEQFSDAAKHKTDAQAAPSRIIEEQYPAKLSERLNWIGTLLVSIRMKHWKVGDASHDRRQPPELAFRSRSAFMNLAIRSFVRGYLILDFTRAYISYDSYFTDANVSISSPLPSRTLDFVPPQVFRSAILAAQAWAAISQLMYLPCLLPLGLNALGWLPDEWSPHHWAPLFGPISVIAQRGVRGFWGEYWHQAMRIMSAGPGYAVVDVLGIAPGSFLRYAIVTSVAFFLSGVVHMGLVPPEPLHAKESVNMIRLKVGTFFWLQPTAILAEVAVGKLMLAVCPPSVRQTSLPMVGRKVVNVAFFLAWATFCLPLLGDMARQIGYWHVWPVPLSLWRGIRAEGWSTWIER
;
A
#
# COMPACT_ATOMS: atom_id res chain seq x y z
N MET A 1 15.77 14.28 -10.34
CA MET A 1 15.69 12.98 -9.62
C MET A 1 16.35 13.18 -8.25
N GLY A 2 15.58 13.17 -7.17
CA GLY A 2 16.04 13.58 -5.83
C GLY A 2 15.12 13.13 -4.69
N PRO A 3 13.77 13.22 -4.80
CA PRO A 3 12.89 12.91 -3.65
C PRO A 3 12.72 11.42 -3.36
N ALA A 4 13.07 10.52 -4.29
CA ALA A 4 12.98 9.07 -4.07
C ALA A 4 14.05 8.53 -3.11
N VAL A 5 15.22 9.19 -3.02
CA VAL A 5 16.31 8.77 -2.13
C VAL A 5 15.98 9.10 -0.67
N ASP A 6 15.24 10.17 -0.42
CA ASP A 6 14.88 10.61 0.94
C ASP A 6 13.83 9.68 1.59
N VAL A 7 12.86 9.17 0.82
CA VAL A 7 11.86 8.23 1.38
C VAL A 7 12.46 6.85 1.63
N ILE A 8 13.27 6.33 0.71
CA ILE A 8 13.92 5.01 0.86
C ILE A 8 14.91 5.03 2.04
N SER A 9 15.67 6.11 2.21
CA SER A 9 16.58 6.25 3.35
C SER A 9 15.83 6.35 4.68
N VAL A 10 14.71 7.06 4.73
CA VAL A 10 13.86 7.12 5.93
C VAL A 10 13.21 5.77 6.23
N ASP A 11 12.81 5.00 5.22
CA ASP A 11 12.28 3.64 5.42
C ASP A 11 13.33 2.71 6.01
N LEU A 12 14.59 2.77 5.52
CA LEU A 12 15.71 2.03 6.10
C LEU A 12 16.04 2.50 7.53
N LEU A 13 15.91 3.79 7.81
CA LEU A 13 16.04 4.31 9.18
C LEU A 13 14.92 3.80 10.09
N LEU A 14 13.68 3.71 9.60
CA LEU A 14 12.57 3.12 10.36
C LEU A 14 12.79 1.62 10.61
N TRP A 15 13.31 0.87 9.63
CA TRP A 15 13.74 -0.52 9.83
C TRP A 15 14.81 -0.62 10.91
N SER A 16 15.85 0.21 10.81
CA SER A 16 16.97 0.23 11.74
C SER A 16 16.50 0.59 13.15
N PHE A 17 15.70 1.64 13.29
CA PHE A 17 15.11 2.05 14.56
C PHE A 17 14.18 0.98 15.13
N TYR A 18 13.35 0.36 14.30
CA TYR A 18 12.46 -0.72 14.73
C TYR A 18 13.24 -1.91 15.30
N PHE A 19 14.29 -2.34 14.59
CA PHE A 19 15.12 -3.46 15.00
C PHE A 19 16.07 -3.14 16.15
N LEU A 20 16.59 -1.93 16.26
CA LEU A 20 17.53 -1.58 17.32
C LEU A 20 16.81 -1.21 18.63
N CYS A 21 15.66 -0.56 18.55
CA CYS A 21 15.01 0.03 19.72
C CYS A 21 13.83 -0.77 20.24
N PHE A 22 13.10 -1.52 19.40
CA PHE A 22 11.84 -2.16 19.81
C PHE A 22 11.85 -3.68 19.75
N LYS A 23 12.83 -4.28 19.07
CA LYS A 23 12.86 -5.72 18.83
C LYS A 23 14.22 -6.32 19.16
N ASP A 24 14.22 -7.39 19.91
CA ASP A 24 15.39 -8.22 20.09
C ASP A 24 15.48 -9.22 18.93
N VAL A 25 16.19 -8.84 17.87
CA VAL A 25 16.33 -9.65 16.65
C VAL A 25 17.06 -10.96 16.94
N GLN A 26 17.96 -11.01 17.92
CA GLN A 26 18.73 -12.23 18.20
C GLN A 26 17.88 -13.29 18.90
N ASN A 27 17.01 -12.86 19.83
CA ASN A 27 16.28 -13.79 20.68
C ASN A 27 14.81 -13.99 20.31
N ARG A 28 14.21 -13.07 19.54
CA ARG A 28 12.76 -13.11 19.23
C ARG A 28 12.44 -13.37 17.78
N PHE A 29 13.42 -13.30 16.88
CA PHE A 29 13.18 -13.50 15.46
C PHE A 29 13.48 -14.94 15.10
N VAL A 30 12.49 -15.58 14.49
CA VAL A 30 12.58 -16.97 14.06
C VAL A 30 12.14 -17.03 12.61
N TYR A 31 13.00 -17.55 11.77
CA TYR A 31 12.69 -17.76 10.36
C TYR A 31 11.96 -19.11 10.20
N VAL A 32 10.85 -19.11 9.47
CA VAL A 32 9.92 -20.24 9.38
C VAL A 32 9.91 -20.81 7.97
N VAL A 33 10.60 -21.94 7.80
CA VAL A 33 10.77 -22.62 6.51
C VAL A 33 9.82 -23.81 6.42
N LYS A 34 9.11 -23.94 5.31
CA LYS A 34 8.31 -25.14 5.02
C LYS A 34 9.19 -26.11 4.23
N ARG A 35 9.72 -27.16 4.88
CA ARG A 35 10.51 -28.19 4.19
C ARG A 35 9.60 -29.35 3.79
N GLY A 36 9.34 -29.47 2.49
CA GLY A 36 8.63 -30.59 1.89
C GLY A 36 9.16 -30.82 0.48
N SER A 37 9.71 -32.01 0.24
CA SER A 37 10.22 -32.55 -1.04
C SER A 37 10.75 -31.51 -2.03
N THR A 38 12.03 -31.20 -1.92
CA THR A 38 12.81 -30.66 -3.04
C THR A 38 12.71 -31.63 -4.22
N ASN A 39 11.83 -31.33 -5.17
CA ASN A 39 12.06 -31.49 -6.59
C ASN A 39 11.30 -30.34 -7.25
N GLY A 40 12.06 -29.46 -7.90
CA GLY A 40 11.47 -28.53 -8.84
C GLY A 40 10.96 -29.37 -10.00
N ASP A 41 9.65 -29.48 -10.11
CA ASP A 41 8.98 -29.83 -11.35
C ASP A 41 7.77 -28.92 -11.43
N ASP A 42 7.60 -28.30 -12.60
CA ASP A 42 6.34 -27.69 -12.98
C ASP A 42 5.20 -28.65 -12.62
N GLU A 43 4.27 -28.23 -11.77
CA GLU A 43 2.92 -28.80 -11.78
C GLU A 43 2.28 -28.42 -13.12
N GLN A 44 2.72 -29.08 -14.20
CA GLN A 44 1.90 -29.39 -15.35
C GLN A 44 0.77 -30.28 -14.84
N PHE A 45 -0.29 -29.65 -14.33
CA PHE A 45 -1.59 -30.27 -14.30
C PHE A 45 -2.05 -30.45 -15.76
N SER A 46 -1.66 -31.58 -16.35
CA SER A 46 -2.35 -32.06 -17.55
C SER A 46 -3.75 -32.51 -17.14
N ASP A 47 -4.75 -32.15 -17.95
CA ASP A 47 -6.14 -32.57 -17.87
C ASP A 47 -6.30 -34.10 -18.07
N ALA A 48 -5.84 -34.89 -17.10
CA ALA A 48 -6.04 -36.32 -17.06
C ALA A 48 -6.60 -36.73 -15.69
N ALA A 49 -7.77 -36.19 -15.36
CA ALA A 49 -8.63 -36.78 -14.34
C ALA A 49 -9.14 -38.12 -14.86
N LYS A 50 -8.50 -39.23 -14.44
CA LYS A 50 -9.17 -40.46 -14.00
C LYS A 50 -8.16 -41.53 -13.56
N HIS A 51 -8.40 -42.00 -12.34
CA HIS A 51 -7.91 -43.21 -11.65
C HIS A 51 -6.64 -43.14 -10.77
N LYS A 52 -6.93 -43.28 -9.45
CA LYS A 52 -6.16 -43.97 -8.38
C LYS A 52 -4.79 -43.36 -8.06
N THR A 53 -4.37 -43.14 -6.81
CA THR A 53 -4.59 -43.84 -5.55
C THR A 53 -4.14 -42.90 -4.41
N ASP A 54 -4.64 -43.10 -3.20
CA ASP A 54 -4.16 -42.46 -1.97
C ASP A 54 -2.64 -42.62 -1.78
N ALA A 55 -1.87 -41.65 -2.27
CA ALA A 55 -0.51 -41.41 -1.79
C ALA A 55 -0.61 -40.26 -0.79
N GLN A 56 -0.63 -40.59 0.50
CA GLN A 56 -0.44 -39.62 1.57
C GLN A 56 0.89 -38.90 1.36
N ALA A 57 0.84 -37.71 0.77
CA ALA A 57 1.97 -36.81 0.72
C ALA A 57 2.48 -36.60 2.16
N ALA A 58 3.76 -36.87 2.38
CA ALA A 58 4.39 -36.70 3.68
C ALA A 58 4.08 -35.29 4.22
N PRO A 59 3.67 -35.15 5.49
CA PRO A 59 3.31 -33.85 6.04
C PRO A 59 4.51 -32.91 5.93
N SER A 60 4.33 -31.81 5.21
CA SER A 60 5.34 -30.76 5.09
C SER A 60 5.81 -30.33 6.48
N ARG A 61 7.09 -30.52 6.79
CA ARG A 61 7.63 -30.21 8.11
C ARG A 61 7.99 -28.73 8.15
N ILE A 62 7.34 -27.99 9.04
CA ILE A 62 7.71 -26.60 9.32
C ILE A 62 8.95 -26.64 10.22
N ILE A 63 10.00 -25.94 9.81
CA ILE A 63 11.26 -25.79 10.53
C ILE A 63 11.40 -24.34 10.96
N GLU A 64 11.80 -24.15 12.22
CA GLU A 64 12.06 -22.85 12.82
C GLU A 64 13.56 -22.66 12.96
N GLU A 65 14.10 -21.71 12.22
CA GLU A 65 15.52 -21.36 12.19
C GLU A 65 15.77 -20.13 13.08
N GLN A 66 16.56 -20.34 14.13
CA GLN A 66 16.99 -19.30 15.06
C GLN A 66 18.12 -18.46 14.46
N TYR A 67 18.48 -17.36 15.13
CA TYR A 67 19.61 -16.52 14.73
C TYR A 67 20.92 -17.36 14.63
N PRO A 68 21.58 -17.43 13.46
CA PRO A 68 22.71 -18.32 13.28
C PRO A 68 23.94 -17.92 14.10
N ALA A 69 24.77 -18.89 14.48
CA ALA A 69 26.03 -18.63 15.19
C ALA A 69 27.13 -18.10 14.25
N LYS A 70 27.22 -18.61 13.02
CA LYS A 70 28.28 -18.26 12.06
C LYS A 70 27.95 -17.02 11.26
N LEU A 71 28.95 -16.17 11.01
CA LEU A 71 28.78 -14.92 10.27
C LEU A 71 28.25 -15.13 8.85
N SER A 72 28.73 -16.14 8.12
CA SER A 72 28.26 -16.44 6.77
C SER A 72 26.78 -16.82 6.72
N GLU A 73 26.33 -17.63 7.67
CA GLU A 73 24.92 -18.02 7.83
C GLU A 73 24.07 -16.82 8.26
N ARG A 74 24.60 -15.95 9.15
CA ARG A 74 23.94 -14.69 9.55
C ARG A 74 23.70 -13.76 8.37
N LEU A 75 24.66 -13.61 7.45
CA LEU A 75 24.50 -12.72 6.29
C LEU A 75 23.34 -13.16 5.41
N ASN A 76 23.19 -14.46 5.16
CA ASN A 76 22.06 -15.00 4.41
C ASN A 76 20.74 -14.78 5.18
N TRP A 77 20.72 -15.13 6.47
CA TRP A 77 19.55 -14.95 7.34
C TRP A 77 19.10 -13.48 7.46
N ILE A 78 20.04 -12.54 7.54
CA ILE A 78 19.74 -11.10 7.51
C ILE A 78 19.27 -10.68 6.11
N GLY A 79 19.88 -11.24 5.06
CA GLY A 79 19.46 -11.02 3.68
C GLY A 79 17.99 -11.37 3.46
N THR A 80 17.53 -12.52 3.96
CA THR A 80 16.10 -12.93 3.87
C THR A 80 15.20 -12.02 4.70
N LEU A 81 15.68 -11.45 5.80
CA LEU A 81 14.93 -10.47 6.60
C LEU A 81 14.71 -9.15 5.84
N LEU A 82 15.75 -8.63 5.19
CA LEU A 82 15.70 -7.35 4.47
C LEU A 82 14.76 -7.37 3.25
N VAL A 83 14.59 -8.53 2.64
CA VAL A 83 13.70 -8.69 1.47
C VAL A 83 12.33 -9.26 1.81
N SER A 84 12.11 -9.63 3.07
CA SER A 84 10.83 -10.15 3.52
C SER A 84 9.84 -9.01 3.77
N ILE A 85 9.18 -8.59 2.68
CA ILE A 85 8.10 -7.61 2.74
C ILE A 85 7.02 -8.12 3.70
N ARG A 86 6.69 -7.30 4.71
CA ARG A 86 5.78 -7.64 5.82
C ARG A 86 6.21 -8.86 6.65
N MET A 87 7.51 -9.11 6.80
CA MET A 87 8.02 -10.15 7.69
C MET A 87 7.41 -11.53 7.37
N LYS A 88 7.20 -11.81 6.08
CA LYS A 88 6.76 -13.11 5.58
C LYS A 88 7.76 -14.18 6.01
N HIS A 89 7.28 -15.31 6.53
CA HIS A 89 8.11 -16.38 7.07
C HIS A 89 8.90 -15.99 8.33
N TRP A 90 8.58 -14.88 8.98
CA TRP A 90 9.25 -14.46 10.21
C TRP A 90 8.28 -14.47 11.37
N LYS A 91 8.65 -15.09 12.48
CA LYS A 91 8.05 -14.77 13.78
C LYS A 91 8.85 -13.64 14.40
N VAL A 92 8.16 -12.62 14.89
CA VAL A 92 8.78 -11.36 15.38
C VAL A 92 8.37 -11.02 16.82
N GLY A 93 7.81 -12.00 17.53
CA GLY A 93 7.30 -11.84 18.88
C GLY A 93 5.99 -11.04 18.94
N ASP A 94 5.21 -11.01 17.87
CA ASP A 94 3.83 -10.50 17.86
C ASP A 94 2.88 -11.67 17.63
N ALA A 95 2.17 -12.08 18.68
CA ALA A 95 1.26 -13.22 18.62
C ALA A 95 0.20 -13.11 17.52
N SER A 96 -0.24 -11.91 17.14
CA SER A 96 -1.24 -11.72 16.07
C SER A 96 -0.64 -11.90 14.67
N HIS A 97 0.65 -11.62 14.51
CA HIS A 97 1.40 -11.83 13.30
C HIS A 97 1.90 -13.27 13.20
N ASP A 98 2.56 -13.76 14.24
CA ASP A 98 3.32 -15.01 14.27
C ASP A 98 2.42 -16.23 14.11
N ARG A 99 1.15 -16.16 14.57
CA ARG A 99 0.13 -17.21 14.34
C ARG A 99 -0.21 -17.43 12.87
N ARG A 100 0.14 -16.50 11.98
CA ARG A 100 -0.14 -16.58 10.54
C ARG A 100 1.09 -16.96 9.72
N GLN A 101 2.15 -17.45 10.37
CA GLN A 101 3.43 -17.80 9.73
C GLN A 101 3.63 -19.34 9.69
N PRO A 102 4.11 -19.91 8.57
CA PRO A 102 4.30 -19.25 7.28
C PRO A 102 2.94 -18.94 6.66
N PRO A 103 2.79 -17.84 5.90
CA PRO A 103 1.50 -17.48 5.35
C PRO A 103 1.17 -18.34 4.14
N GLU A 104 -0.12 -18.49 3.87
CA GLU A 104 -0.60 -19.15 2.66
C GLU A 104 -0.07 -18.45 1.41
N LEU A 105 0.11 -19.22 0.34
CA LEU A 105 0.52 -18.71 -0.96
C LEU A 105 -0.52 -17.73 -1.50
N ALA A 106 -0.13 -16.48 -1.68
CA ALA A 106 -0.99 -15.45 -2.24
C ALA A 106 -1.31 -15.70 -3.72
N PHE A 107 -0.36 -16.27 -4.46
CA PHE A 107 -0.51 -16.63 -5.86
C PHE A 107 -0.16 -18.10 -6.05
N ARG A 108 -0.99 -18.81 -6.80
CA ARG A 108 -0.79 -20.25 -7.09
C ARG A 108 0.41 -20.51 -8.00
N SER A 109 0.81 -19.52 -8.80
CA SER A 109 1.88 -19.65 -9.78
C SER A 109 2.56 -18.32 -10.07
N ARG A 110 3.78 -18.39 -10.63
CA ARG A 110 4.50 -17.23 -11.17
C ARG A 110 3.67 -16.52 -12.26
N SER A 111 2.99 -17.28 -13.12
CA SER A 111 2.14 -16.73 -14.18
C SER A 111 0.94 -15.95 -13.63
N ALA A 112 0.34 -16.39 -12.52
CA ALA A 112 -0.75 -15.65 -11.87
C ALA A 112 -0.27 -14.28 -11.37
N PHE A 113 0.90 -14.22 -10.73
CA PHE A 113 1.50 -12.95 -10.31
C PHE A 113 1.89 -12.08 -11.51
N MET A 114 2.55 -12.65 -12.53
CA MET A 114 2.96 -11.94 -13.73
C MET A 114 1.76 -11.28 -14.43
N ASN A 115 0.64 -12.01 -14.56
CA ASN A 115 -0.60 -11.48 -15.11
C ASN A 115 -1.14 -10.30 -14.29
N LEU A 116 -1.11 -10.38 -12.96
CA LEU A 116 -1.50 -9.26 -12.09
C LEU A 116 -0.58 -8.05 -12.29
N ALA A 117 0.74 -8.27 -12.32
CA ALA A 117 1.73 -7.21 -12.44
C ALA A 117 1.62 -6.49 -13.80
N ILE A 118 1.51 -7.23 -14.90
CA ILE A 118 1.32 -6.66 -16.25
C ILE A 118 0.01 -5.90 -16.35
N ARG A 119 -1.12 -6.46 -15.86
CA ARG A 119 -2.41 -5.75 -15.87
C ARG A 119 -2.37 -4.48 -15.02
N SER A 120 -1.70 -4.52 -13.87
CA SER A 120 -1.52 -3.35 -13.01
C SER A 120 -0.62 -2.30 -13.66
N PHE A 121 0.44 -2.72 -14.35
CA PHE A 121 1.32 -1.85 -15.13
C PHE A 121 0.51 -1.14 -16.22
N VAL A 122 -0.13 -1.89 -17.13
CA VAL A 122 -0.91 -1.32 -18.24
C VAL A 122 -1.99 -0.37 -17.74
N ARG A 123 -2.79 -0.80 -16.75
CA ARG A 123 -3.84 0.05 -16.19
C ARG A 123 -3.29 1.33 -15.57
N GLY A 124 -2.23 1.22 -14.76
CA GLY A 124 -1.63 2.39 -14.13
C GLY A 124 -0.97 3.31 -15.16
N TYR A 125 -0.30 2.78 -16.19
CA TYR A 125 0.26 3.57 -17.28
C TYR A 125 -0.82 4.40 -17.99
N LEU A 126 -1.92 3.76 -18.38
CA LEU A 126 -3.04 4.44 -19.03
C LEU A 126 -3.67 5.50 -18.11
N ILE A 127 -3.86 5.18 -16.83
CA ILE A 127 -4.36 6.16 -15.86
C ILE A 127 -3.41 7.35 -15.78
N LEU A 128 -2.10 7.14 -15.63
CA LEU A 128 -1.11 8.21 -15.57
C LEU A 128 -1.17 9.09 -16.82
N ASP A 129 -1.25 8.49 -18.01
CA ASP A 129 -1.30 9.22 -19.28
C ASP A 129 -2.58 10.05 -19.43
N PHE A 130 -3.75 9.43 -19.30
CA PHE A 130 -5.03 10.12 -19.48
C PHE A 130 -5.30 11.17 -18.40
N THR A 131 -4.95 10.89 -17.14
CA THR A 131 -5.11 11.89 -16.10
C THR A 131 -4.10 13.03 -16.25
N ARG A 132 -2.86 12.76 -16.72
CA ARG A 132 -1.90 13.82 -17.03
C ARG A 132 -2.39 14.72 -18.17
N ALA A 133 -3.01 14.15 -19.19
CA ALA A 133 -3.66 14.90 -20.26
C ALA A 133 -4.76 15.81 -19.72
N TYR A 134 -5.63 15.31 -18.85
CA TYR A 134 -6.63 16.17 -18.18
C TYR A 134 -5.97 17.28 -17.36
N ILE A 135 -4.94 16.95 -16.59
CA ILE A 135 -4.16 17.89 -15.77
C ILE A 135 -3.56 19.03 -16.59
N SER A 136 -3.17 18.81 -17.86
CA SER A 136 -2.72 19.92 -18.74
C SER A 136 -3.82 20.89 -19.16
N TYR A 137 -5.09 20.50 -19.09
CA TYR A 137 -6.21 21.37 -19.45
C TYR A 137 -6.82 22.09 -18.24
N ASP A 138 -6.80 21.48 -17.06
CA ASP A 138 -7.38 22.04 -15.84
C ASP A 138 -6.34 22.88 -15.09
N SER A 139 -6.44 24.20 -15.21
CA SER A 139 -5.49 25.16 -14.61
C SER A 139 -5.35 25.03 -13.09
N TYR A 140 -6.32 24.41 -12.40
CA TYR A 140 -6.21 24.08 -10.98
C TYR A 140 -4.90 23.36 -10.62
N PHE A 141 -4.42 22.45 -11.48
CA PHE A 141 -3.25 21.63 -11.18
C PHE A 141 -1.92 22.35 -11.41
N THR A 142 -1.89 23.40 -12.24
CA THR A 142 -0.65 24.11 -12.57
C THR A 142 -0.59 25.51 -11.96
N ASP A 143 -1.73 26.08 -11.58
CA ASP A 143 -1.80 27.36 -10.89
C ASP A 143 -2.36 27.21 -9.47
N ALA A 144 -1.48 27.37 -8.49
CA ALA A 144 -1.84 27.34 -7.08
C ALA A 144 -2.84 28.43 -6.65
N ASN A 145 -3.06 29.49 -7.46
CA ASN A 145 -4.06 30.52 -7.17
C ASN A 145 -5.51 30.08 -7.49
N VAL A 146 -5.66 29.02 -8.29
CA VAL A 146 -6.98 28.51 -8.66
C VAL A 146 -7.50 27.62 -7.53
N SER A 147 -8.72 27.92 -7.08
CA SER A 147 -9.39 27.16 -6.04
C SER A 147 -9.77 25.76 -6.55
N ILE A 148 -9.73 24.78 -5.66
CA ILE A 148 -10.20 23.42 -5.96
C ILE A 148 -11.70 23.37 -6.29
N SER A 149 -12.47 24.35 -5.83
CA SER A 149 -13.90 24.49 -6.11
C SER A 149 -14.22 25.28 -7.38
N SER A 150 -13.21 25.85 -8.06
CA SER A 150 -13.43 26.58 -9.32
C SER A 150 -14.06 25.66 -10.38
N PRO A 151 -14.88 26.19 -11.31
CA PRO A 151 -15.52 25.38 -12.34
C PRO A 151 -14.53 24.48 -13.10
N LEU A 152 -15.02 23.31 -13.53
CA LEU A 152 -14.24 22.40 -14.37
C LEU A 152 -14.08 23.02 -15.79
N PRO A 153 -12.99 22.71 -16.51
CA PRO A 153 -12.75 23.25 -17.85
C PRO A 153 -13.77 22.77 -18.89
N SER A 154 -14.45 21.63 -18.67
CA SER A 154 -15.51 21.14 -19.54
C SER A 154 -16.88 21.21 -18.86
N ARG A 155 -17.86 21.81 -19.56
CA ARG A 155 -19.26 21.87 -19.12
C ARG A 155 -19.97 20.51 -19.12
N THR A 156 -19.40 19.50 -19.79
CA THR A 156 -19.99 18.15 -19.83
C THR A 156 -19.98 17.44 -18.47
N LEU A 157 -19.23 17.96 -17.49
CA LEU A 157 -19.07 17.39 -16.16
C LEU A 157 -19.67 18.27 -15.05
N ASP A 158 -20.51 19.26 -15.40
CA ASP A 158 -21.09 20.22 -14.43
C ASP A 158 -21.95 19.55 -13.33
N PHE A 159 -22.41 18.32 -13.55
CA PHE A 159 -23.15 17.54 -12.54
C PHE A 159 -22.27 16.96 -11.42
N VAL A 160 -20.93 16.97 -11.58
CA VAL A 160 -19.98 16.50 -10.57
C VAL A 160 -19.34 17.71 -9.89
N PRO A 161 -19.36 17.81 -8.55
CA PRO A 161 -18.66 18.88 -7.85
C PRO A 161 -17.15 18.90 -8.23
N PRO A 162 -16.57 20.06 -8.61
CA PRO A 162 -15.19 20.13 -9.10
C PRO A 162 -14.17 19.51 -8.16
N GLN A 163 -14.36 19.71 -6.84
CA GLN A 163 -13.50 19.13 -5.81
C GLN A 163 -13.52 17.61 -5.79
N VAL A 164 -14.68 16.99 -5.99
CA VAL A 164 -14.81 15.52 -6.06
C VAL A 164 -14.06 15.00 -7.27
N PHE A 165 -14.25 15.63 -8.44
CA PHE A 165 -13.58 15.22 -9.67
C PHE A 165 -12.07 15.35 -9.57
N ARG A 166 -11.55 16.51 -9.14
CA ARG A 166 -10.11 16.74 -8.96
C ARG A 166 -9.51 15.80 -7.92
N SER A 167 -10.22 15.54 -6.81
CA SER A 167 -9.77 14.56 -5.82
C SER A 167 -9.71 13.13 -6.40
N ALA A 168 -10.65 12.75 -7.26
CA ALA A 168 -10.59 11.46 -7.95
C ALA A 168 -9.38 11.36 -8.90
N ILE A 169 -9.07 12.44 -9.64
CA ILE A 169 -7.86 12.51 -10.48
C ILE A 169 -6.60 12.36 -9.63
N LEU A 170 -6.51 13.07 -8.49
CA LEU A 170 -5.39 12.96 -7.55
C LEU A 170 -5.23 11.54 -7.00
N ALA A 171 -6.34 10.92 -6.57
CA ALA A 171 -6.34 9.54 -6.08
C ALA A 171 -5.89 8.54 -7.15
N ALA A 172 -6.38 8.71 -8.39
CA ALA A 172 -6.03 7.86 -9.51
C ALA A 172 -4.55 7.98 -9.87
N GLN A 173 -4.00 9.20 -9.90
CA GLN A 173 -2.57 9.47 -10.09
C GLN A 173 -1.72 8.81 -9.01
N ALA A 174 -2.04 9.02 -7.73
CA ALA A 174 -1.30 8.41 -6.63
C ALA A 174 -1.35 6.88 -6.69
N TRP A 175 -2.54 6.31 -6.93
CA TRP A 175 -2.70 4.85 -7.07
C TRP A 175 -1.86 4.30 -8.22
N ALA A 176 -1.91 4.96 -9.39
CA ALA A 176 -1.23 4.51 -10.57
C ALA A 176 0.28 4.60 -10.43
N ALA A 177 0.81 5.73 -9.95
CA ALA A 177 2.24 5.95 -9.73
C ALA A 177 2.83 4.92 -8.76
N ILE A 178 2.17 4.71 -7.62
CA ILE A 178 2.60 3.71 -6.63
C ILE A 178 2.50 2.29 -7.21
N SER A 179 1.45 1.99 -7.98
CA SER A 179 1.32 0.68 -8.63
C SER A 179 2.45 0.42 -9.62
N GLN A 180 2.90 1.43 -10.37
CA GLN A 180 4.07 1.30 -11.25
C GLN A 180 5.33 1.03 -10.44
N LEU A 181 5.55 1.81 -9.37
CA LEU A 181 6.73 1.68 -8.51
C LEU A 181 6.81 0.30 -7.83
N MET A 182 5.66 -0.31 -7.53
CA MET A 182 5.61 -1.52 -6.72
C MET A 182 5.51 -2.81 -7.54
N TYR A 183 4.73 -2.85 -8.62
CA TYR A 183 4.54 -4.10 -9.38
C TYR A 183 5.54 -4.28 -10.52
N LEU A 184 5.96 -3.20 -11.20
CA LEU A 184 6.85 -3.33 -12.35
C LEU A 184 8.24 -3.86 -11.93
N PRO A 185 8.88 -3.35 -10.87
CA PRO A 185 10.18 -3.88 -10.44
C PRO A 185 10.11 -5.34 -9.99
N CYS A 186 8.95 -5.83 -9.54
CA CYS A 186 8.76 -7.23 -9.17
C CYS A 186 8.87 -8.21 -10.35
N LEU A 187 8.74 -7.76 -11.60
CA LEU A 187 8.91 -8.64 -12.76
C LEU A 187 10.35 -9.16 -12.90
N LEU A 188 11.35 -8.37 -12.51
CA LEU A 188 12.75 -8.76 -12.56
C LEU A 188 13.06 -9.94 -11.62
N PRO A 189 12.86 -9.86 -10.29
CA PRO A 189 13.12 -10.99 -9.40
C PRO A 189 12.21 -12.19 -9.69
N LEU A 190 10.99 -11.99 -10.22
CA LEU A 190 10.15 -13.09 -10.69
C LEU A 190 10.81 -13.84 -11.86
N GLY A 191 11.33 -13.11 -12.86
CA GLY A 191 12.03 -13.69 -14.00
C GLY A 191 13.33 -14.39 -13.62
N LEU A 192 14.14 -13.76 -12.76
CA LEU A 192 15.38 -14.37 -12.25
C LEU A 192 15.10 -15.65 -11.45
N ASN A 193 14.03 -15.68 -10.66
CA ASN A 193 13.59 -16.90 -9.99
C ASN A 193 13.10 -17.97 -10.99
N ALA A 194 12.40 -17.58 -12.06
CA ALA A 194 11.99 -18.51 -13.12
C ALA A 194 13.19 -19.13 -13.86
N LEU A 195 14.32 -18.40 -13.97
CA LEU A 195 15.57 -18.89 -14.54
C LEU A 195 16.42 -19.71 -13.53
N GLY A 196 15.96 -19.88 -12.29
CA GLY A 196 16.69 -20.58 -11.24
C GLY A 196 17.85 -19.78 -10.61
N TRP A 197 17.94 -18.47 -10.88
CA TRP A 197 19.01 -17.62 -10.35
C TRP A 197 18.68 -16.99 -8.99
N LEU A 198 17.39 -16.96 -8.64
CA LEU A 198 16.93 -16.55 -7.31
C LEU A 198 16.12 -17.66 -6.66
N PRO A 199 16.28 -17.88 -5.34
CA PRO A 199 15.49 -18.85 -4.62
C PRO A 199 14.05 -18.33 -4.40
N ASP A 200 13.15 -19.22 -4.00
CA ASP A 200 11.71 -18.94 -3.98
C ASP A 200 11.31 -17.83 -2.99
N GLU A 201 12.08 -17.64 -1.92
CA GLU A 201 11.89 -16.58 -0.92
C GLU A 201 11.94 -15.18 -1.55
N TRP A 202 12.74 -15.02 -2.60
CA TRP A 202 12.94 -13.77 -3.32
C TRP A 202 11.91 -13.55 -4.44
N SER A 203 11.05 -14.54 -4.69
CA SER A 203 10.12 -14.49 -5.81
C SER A 203 8.79 -13.83 -5.42
N PRO A 204 8.36 -12.75 -6.10
CA PRO A 204 7.19 -11.98 -5.68
C PRO A 204 5.84 -12.71 -5.70
N HIS A 205 5.72 -13.81 -6.45
CA HIS A 205 4.52 -14.65 -6.43
C HIS A 205 4.26 -15.31 -5.07
N HIS A 206 5.28 -15.36 -4.21
CA HIS A 206 5.15 -15.79 -2.83
C HIS A 206 4.65 -14.68 -1.90
N TRP A 207 4.65 -13.41 -2.31
CA TRP A 207 4.33 -12.30 -1.43
C TRP A 207 2.83 -12.00 -1.42
N ALA A 208 2.33 -11.48 -0.30
CA ALA A 208 0.97 -10.97 -0.24
C ALA A 208 0.79 -9.81 -1.24
N PRO A 209 -0.41 -9.64 -1.86
CA PRO A 209 -0.64 -8.57 -2.81
C PRO A 209 -0.31 -7.19 -2.21
N LEU A 210 0.34 -6.34 -3.01
CA LEU A 210 0.77 -4.99 -2.58
C LEU A 210 -0.43 -4.06 -2.40
N PHE A 211 -1.50 -4.32 -3.16
CA PHE A 211 -2.83 -3.78 -2.95
C PHE A 211 -3.83 -4.90 -2.68
N GLY A 212 -4.70 -4.70 -1.69
CA GLY A 212 -5.78 -5.64 -1.39
C GLY A 212 -6.97 -5.52 -2.36
N PRO A 213 -8.04 -6.30 -2.12
CA PRO A 213 -9.24 -6.23 -2.92
C PRO A 213 -10.04 -4.96 -2.59
N ILE A 214 -10.52 -4.24 -3.60
CA ILE A 214 -11.27 -2.98 -3.42
C ILE A 214 -12.56 -3.14 -2.60
N SER A 215 -13.10 -4.36 -2.55
CA SER A 215 -14.31 -4.70 -1.79
C SER A 215 -14.17 -4.44 -0.28
N VAL A 216 -12.95 -4.39 0.26
CA VAL A 216 -12.73 -4.07 1.68
C VAL A 216 -13.14 -2.64 2.03
N ILE A 217 -13.12 -1.71 1.07
CA ILE A 217 -13.59 -0.33 1.27
C ILE A 217 -15.10 -0.34 1.52
N ALA A 218 -15.86 -1.12 0.73
CA ALA A 218 -17.29 -1.26 0.98
C ALA A 218 -17.56 -1.97 2.32
N GLN A 219 -16.76 -2.95 2.72
CA GLN A 219 -16.99 -3.72 3.95
C GLN A 219 -16.57 -2.97 5.23
N ARG A 220 -15.53 -2.16 5.14
CA ARG A 220 -14.81 -1.58 6.29
C ARG A 220 -14.39 -0.12 6.07
N GLY A 221 -14.97 0.58 5.10
CA GLY A 221 -14.75 2.01 4.85
C GLY A 221 -13.28 2.44 4.83
N VAL A 222 -12.98 3.50 5.57
CA VAL A 222 -11.65 4.15 5.62
C VAL A 222 -10.61 3.22 6.26
N ARG A 223 -10.98 2.47 7.31
CA ARG A 223 -10.07 1.48 7.92
C ARG A 223 -9.80 0.30 6.98
N GLY A 224 -10.74 -0.06 6.11
CA GLY A 224 -10.54 -1.08 5.07
C GLY A 224 -9.57 -0.59 4.01
N PHE A 225 -9.74 0.67 3.57
CA PHE A 225 -8.83 1.29 2.63
C PHE A 225 -7.39 1.26 3.13
N TRP A 226 -7.10 1.83 4.29
CA TRP A 226 -5.73 1.87 4.82
C TRP A 226 -5.25 0.53 5.38
N GLY A 227 -6.18 -0.24 5.96
CA GLY A 227 -5.89 -1.45 6.70
C GLY A 227 -5.79 -2.70 5.85
N GLU A 228 -6.33 -2.72 4.63
CA GLU A 228 -6.36 -3.95 3.82
C GLU A 228 -6.11 -3.69 2.34
N TYR A 229 -6.45 -2.50 1.82
CA TYR A 229 -6.31 -2.18 0.39
C TYR A 229 -5.01 -1.47 0.04
N TRP A 230 -4.72 -0.32 0.64
CA TRP A 230 -3.71 0.63 0.15
C TRP A 230 -2.30 0.30 0.63
N HIS A 231 -1.32 0.33 -0.28
CA HIS A 231 0.12 0.34 0.01
C HIS A 231 0.55 -0.54 1.21
N GLN A 232 0.24 -1.83 1.14
CA GLN A 232 0.30 -2.69 2.32
C GLN A 232 1.75 -3.07 2.71
N ALA A 233 2.76 -2.74 1.91
CA ALA A 233 4.17 -3.06 2.18
C ALA A 233 4.69 -2.51 3.52
N MET A 234 4.27 -1.30 3.90
CA MET A 234 4.81 -0.57 5.07
C MET A 234 4.07 -0.85 6.38
N ARG A 235 3.02 -1.68 6.34
CA ARG A 235 2.08 -1.83 7.45
C ARG A 235 2.75 -2.18 8.79
N ILE A 236 3.63 -3.19 8.78
CA ILE A 236 4.25 -3.70 10.01
C ILE A 236 5.21 -2.65 10.58
N MET A 237 5.96 -1.98 9.72
CA MET A 237 6.95 -0.98 10.14
C MET A 237 6.27 0.24 10.75
N SER A 238 5.20 0.73 10.13
CA SER A 238 4.48 1.89 10.66
C SER A 238 3.74 1.56 11.96
N ALA A 239 3.09 0.39 12.05
CA ALA A 239 2.33 0.02 13.26
C ALA A 239 3.20 -0.51 14.41
N GLY A 240 4.38 -1.05 14.11
CA GLY A 240 5.28 -1.71 15.07
C GLY A 240 5.62 -0.85 16.30
N PRO A 241 6.08 0.41 16.13
CA PRO A 241 6.34 1.31 17.25
C PRO A 241 5.09 1.56 18.10
N GLY A 242 3.90 1.63 17.48
CA GLY A 242 2.64 1.75 18.19
C GLY A 242 2.36 0.55 19.10
N TYR A 243 2.68 -0.66 18.65
CA TYR A 243 2.59 -1.87 19.48
C TYR A 243 3.57 -1.84 20.66
N ALA A 244 4.81 -1.39 20.43
CA ALA A 244 5.79 -1.25 21.51
C ALA A 244 5.29 -0.26 22.60
N VAL A 245 4.72 0.88 22.20
CA VAL A 245 4.16 1.87 23.13
C VAL A 245 3.03 1.27 23.98
N VAL A 246 2.07 0.59 23.37
CA VAL A 246 0.93 0.03 24.13
C VAL A 246 1.34 -1.12 25.05
N ASP A 247 2.36 -1.89 24.66
CA ASP A 247 2.88 -2.99 25.48
C ASP A 247 3.63 -2.44 26.71
N VAL A 248 4.44 -1.38 26.55
CA VAL A 248 5.09 -0.66 27.67
C VAL A 248 4.08 -0.05 28.63
N LEU A 249 3.00 0.52 28.09
CA LEU A 249 1.93 1.12 28.89
C LEU A 249 0.96 0.08 29.50
N GLY A 250 1.15 -1.21 29.25
CA GLY A 250 0.29 -2.28 29.77
C GLY A 250 -1.16 -2.19 29.29
N ILE A 251 -1.41 -1.61 28.11
CA ILE A 251 -2.77 -1.42 27.60
C ILE A 251 -3.37 -2.76 27.17
N ALA A 252 -4.55 -3.08 27.70
CA ALA A 252 -5.21 -4.36 27.47
C ALA A 252 -5.35 -4.72 25.98
N PRO A 253 -4.99 -5.96 25.58
CA PRO A 253 -5.21 -6.44 24.22
C PRO A 253 -6.68 -6.32 23.79
N GLY A 254 -6.90 -5.92 22.53
CA GLY A 254 -8.25 -5.79 21.95
C GLY A 254 -9.03 -4.54 22.39
N SER A 255 -8.51 -3.73 23.33
CA SER A 255 -9.16 -2.49 23.73
C SER A 255 -9.18 -1.45 22.61
N PHE A 256 -10.18 -0.56 22.64
CA PHE A 256 -10.27 0.56 21.69
C PHE A 256 -9.08 1.52 21.84
N LEU A 257 -8.63 1.76 23.07
CA LEU A 257 -7.46 2.60 23.35
C LEU A 257 -6.19 2.04 22.71
N ARG A 258 -5.95 0.72 22.80
CA ARG A 258 -4.83 0.06 22.11
C ARG A 258 -4.89 0.32 20.61
N TYR A 259 -6.06 0.14 20.01
CA TYR A 259 -6.26 0.37 18.57
C TYR A 259 -6.03 1.84 18.19
N ALA A 260 -6.49 2.78 19.01
CA ALA A 260 -6.29 4.21 18.80
C ALA A 260 -4.81 4.59 18.84
N ILE A 261 -4.06 4.16 19.86
CA ILE A 261 -2.63 4.46 19.98
C ILE A 261 -1.85 3.88 18.79
N VAL A 262 -2.05 2.59 18.48
CA VAL A 262 -1.35 1.93 17.37
C VAL A 262 -1.63 2.65 16.04
N THR A 263 -2.90 2.98 15.77
CA THR A 263 -3.30 3.67 14.54
C THR A 263 -2.70 5.07 14.48
N SER A 264 -2.79 5.85 15.56
CA SER A 264 -2.25 7.22 15.61
C SER A 264 -0.73 7.23 15.44
N VAL A 265 0.01 6.34 16.10
CA VAL A 265 1.47 6.24 15.93
C VAL A 265 1.83 5.87 14.49
N ALA A 266 1.12 4.90 13.89
CA ALA A 266 1.38 4.48 12.52
C ALA A 266 1.23 5.62 11.50
N PHE A 267 0.15 6.38 11.60
CA PHE A 267 -0.08 7.52 10.72
C PHE A 267 0.78 8.73 11.05
N PHE A 268 1.15 8.92 12.33
CA PHE A 268 2.10 9.94 12.72
C PHE A 268 3.44 9.74 12.02
N LEU A 269 4.00 8.54 12.14
CA LEU A 269 5.26 8.16 11.47
C LEU A 269 5.12 8.24 9.95
N SER A 270 4.01 7.76 9.38
CA SER A 270 3.77 7.88 7.93
C SER A 270 3.80 9.34 7.47
N GLY A 271 3.20 10.25 8.23
CA GLY A 271 3.23 11.68 7.92
C GLY A 271 4.65 12.25 7.93
N VAL A 272 5.45 11.89 8.94
CA VAL A 272 6.86 12.31 9.04
C VAL A 272 7.69 11.81 7.86
N VAL A 273 7.54 10.55 7.46
CA VAL A 273 8.26 10.01 6.29
C VAL A 273 7.87 10.77 5.02
N HIS A 274 6.57 10.97 4.80
CA HIS A 274 6.10 11.59 3.55
C HIS A 274 6.38 13.09 3.50
N MET A 275 6.61 13.76 4.62
CA MET A 275 7.17 15.12 4.61
C MET A 275 8.52 15.19 3.87
N GLY A 276 9.28 14.10 3.84
CA GLY A 276 10.52 13.96 3.06
C GLY A 276 10.31 14.00 1.54
N LEU A 277 9.08 13.84 1.04
CA LEU A 277 8.78 14.05 -0.38
C LEU A 277 8.94 15.50 -0.83
N VAL A 278 8.92 16.44 0.13
CA VAL A 278 9.04 17.88 -0.16
C VAL A 278 10.53 18.25 -0.20
N PRO A 279 11.07 18.58 -1.39
CA PRO A 279 12.47 18.95 -1.52
C PRO A 279 12.78 20.23 -0.72
N PRO A 280 14.05 20.46 -0.34
CA PRO A 280 14.45 21.67 0.37
C PRO A 280 14.13 22.96 -0.41
N GLU A 281 14.15 22.90 -1.74
CA GLU A 281 13.86 24.02 -2.64
C GLU A 281 12.84 23.59 -3.70
N PRO A 282 11.53 23.65 -3.42
CA PRO A 282 10.51 23.27 -4.39
C PRO A 282 10.37 24.31 -5.50
N LEU A 283 10.33 23.85 -6.75
CA LEU A 283 10.44 24.68 -7.96
C LEU A 283 9.30 25.71 -8.12
N HIS A 284 8.09 25.40 -7.62
CA HIS A 284 6.89 26.22 -7.81
C HIS A 284 6.28 26.66 -6.47
N ALA A 285 7.06 26.65 -5.39
CA ALA A 285 6.58 26.97 -4.06
C ALA A 285 6.13 28.43 -3.97
N LYS A 286 4.83 28.64 -3.72
CA LYS A 286 4.25 29.93 -3.28
C LYS A 286 4.15 30.02 -1.75
N GLU A 287 4.37 28.91 -1.06
CA GLU A 287 4.34 28.80 0.39
C GLU A 287 5.70 28.37 0.94
N SER A 288 5.92 28.58 2.24
CA SER A 288 7.13 28.09 2.88
C SER A 288 7.21 26.56 2.81
N VAL A 289 8.42 26.03 2.64
CA VAL A 289 8.69 24.60 2.55
C VAL A 289 8.13 23.83 3.75
N ASN A 290 8.21 24.42 4.94
CA ASN A 290 7.66 23.83 6.16
C ASN A 290 6.13 23.78 6.14
N MET A 291 5.44 24.75 5.54
CA MET A 291 3.99 24.69 5.36
C MET A 291 3.59 23.57 4.40
N ILE A 292 4.31 23.41 3.29
CA ILE A 292 4.08 22.33 2.33
C ILE A 292 4.28 20.96 3.01
N ARG A 293 5.35 20.80 3.80
CA ARG A 293 5.57 19.60 4.63
C ARG A 293 4.43 19.36 5.61
N LEU A 294 4.01 20.39 6.35
CA LEU A 294 2.90 20.28 7.29
C LEU A 294 1.62 19.81 6.61
N LYS A 295 1.28 20.31 5.41
CA LYS A 295 0.12 19.82 4.65
C LYS A 295 0.22 18.32 4.35
N VAL A 296 1.39 17.83 3.95
CA VAL A 296 1.62 16.38 3.75
C VAL A 296 1.45 15.62 5.06
N GLY A 297 2.08 16.06 6.15
CA GLY A 297 1.93 15.43 7.46
C GLY A 297 0.47 15.40 7.91
N THR A 298 -0.23 16.54 7.83
CA THR A 298 -1.65 16.68 8.17
C THR A 298 -2.52 15.71 7.38
N PHE A 299 -2.26 15.49 6.09
CA PHE A 299 -2.99 14.47 5.33
C PHE A 299 -2.93 13.11 6.04
N PHE A 300 -1.75 12.64 6.46
CA PHE A 300 -1.62 11.36 7.15
C PHE A 300 -2.18 11.42 8.57
N TRP A 301 -1.91 12.49 9.32
CA TRP A 301 -2.31 12.64 10.72
C TRP A 301 -3.83 12.77 10.92
N LEU A 302 -4.56 13.17 9.87
CA LEU A 302 -6.03 13.16 9.90
C LEU A 302 -6.60 11.74 9.77
N GLN A 303 -5.93 10.79 9.13
CA GLN A 303 -6.52 9.46 8.83
C GLN A 303 -6.98 8.66 10.07
N PRO A 304 -6.27 8.66 11.22
CA PRO A 304 -6.75 8.05 12.44
C PRO A 304 -8.11 8.56 12.89
N THR A 305 -8.40 9.86 12.71
CA THR A 305 -9.66 10.46 13.16
C THR A 305 -10.87 9.82 12.46
N ALA A 306 -10.83 9.64 11.14
CA ALA A 306 -11.88 8.95 10.41
C ALA A 306 -11.95 7.46 10.72
N ILE A 307 -10.81 6.79 10.87
CA ILE A 307 -10.76 5.37 11.25
C ILE A 307 -11.43 5.15 12.61
N LEU A 308 -11.10 5.97 13.60
CA LEU A 308 -11.62 5.86 14.95
C LEU A 308 -13.08 6.29 15.04
N ALA A 309 -13.49 7.33 14.31
CA ALA A 309 -14.88 7.72 14.17
C ALA A 309 -15.72 6.59 13.57
N GLU A 310 -15.26 5.95 12.49
CA GLU A 310 -15.96 4.81 11.87
C GLU A 310 -16.11 3.64 12.86
N VAL A 311 -15.06 3.33 13.63
CA VAL A 311 -15.12 2.27 14.65
C VAL A 311 -16.09 2.63 15.78
N ALA A 312 -16.07 3.86 16.27
CA ALA A 312 -16.95 4.33 17.34
C ALA A 312 -18.42 4.33 16.90
N VAL A 313 -18.72 4.90 15.74
CA VAL A 313 -20.07 4.90 15.14
C VAL A 313 -20.53 3.46 14.89
N GLY A 314 -19.66 2.60 14.35
CA GLY A 314 -19.99 1.19 14.15
C GLY A 314 -20.34 0.45 15.45
N LYS A 315 -19.63 0.73 16.55
CA LYS A 315 -19.96 0.18 17.87
C LYS A 315 -21.27 0.73 18.41
N LEU A 316 -21.53 2.03 18.25
CA LEU A 316 -22.78 2.66 18.67
C LEU A 316 -23.98 2.10 17.89
N MET A 317 -23.87 1.96 16.58
CA MET A 317 -24.91 1.33 15.76
C MET A 317 -25.19 -0.10 16.20
N LEU A 318 -24.13 -0.88 16.48
CA LEU A 318 -24.29 -2.22 17.05
C LEU A 318 -24.86 -2.24 18.46
N ALA A 319 -24.77 -1.16 19.23
CA ALA A 319 -25.43 -1.08 20.54
C ALA A 319 -26.92 -0.75 20.40
N VAL A 320 -27.27 0.15 19.48
CA VAL A 320 -28.63 0.69 19.32
C VAL A 320 -29.53 -0.16 18.42
N CYS A 321 -28.98 -0.88 17.44
CA CYS A 321 -29.79 -1.68 16.51
C CYS A 321 -30.39 -2.92 17.20
N PRO A 322 -31.72 -3.17 17.11
CA PRO A 322 -32.35 -4.37 17.64
C PRO A 322 -31.79 -5.66 17.00
N PRO A 323 -31.71 -6.79 17.73
CA PRO A 323 -31.25 -8.06 17.18
C PRO A 323 -32.02 -8.52 15.93
N SER A 324 -33.33 -8.25 15.86
CA SER A 324 -34.19 -8.55 14.72
C SER A 324 -33.75 -7.86 13.42
N VAL A 325 -33.30 -6.62 13.53
CA VAL A 325 -32.78 -5.85 12.38
C VAL A 325 -31.41 -6.39 11.96
N ARG A 326 -30.54 -6.76 12.91
CA ARG A 326 -29.18 -7.24 12.63
C ARG A 326 -29.13 -8.52 11.80
N GLN A 327 -30.18 -9.34 11.84
CA GLN A 327 -30.25 -10.61 11.11
C GLN A 327 -30.67 -10.46 9.64
N THR A 328 -31.12 -9.27 9.22
CA THR A 328 -31.53 -9.00 7.83
C THR A 328 -30.34 -8.60 6.94
N SER A 329 -30.49 -8.69 5.62
CA SER A 329 -29.48 -8.25 4.64
C SER A 329 -29.47 -6.74 4.39
N LEU A 330 -30.57 -6.05 4.72
CA LEU A 330 -30.74 -4.59 4.51
C LEU A 330 -29.67 -3.75 5.26
N PRO A 331 -29.33 -4.02 6.53
CA PRO A 331 -28.22 -3.37 7.23
C PRO A 331 -26.87 -3.58 6.56
N MET A 332 -26.66 -4.71 5.89
CA MET A 332 -25.39 -5.02 5.24
C MET A 332 -25.18 -4.18 3.97
N VAL A 333 -26.23 -3.99 3.17
CA VAL A 333 -26.17 -3.09 2.00
C VAL A 333 -26.06 -1.64 2.46
N GLY A 334 -26.89 -1.22 3.41
CA GLY A 334 -26.84 0.13 3.98
C GLY A 334 -25.46 0.46 4.55
N ARG A 335 -24.86 -0.45 5.33
CA ARG A 335 -23.49 -0.29 5.84
C ARG A 335 -22.46 -0.16 4.73
N LYS A 336 -22.57 -0.96 3.65
CA LYS A 336 -21.65 -0.85 2.52
C LYS A 336 -21.74 0.51 1.83
N VAL A 337 -22.96 1.00 1.61
CA VAL A 337 -23.20 2.32 1.02
C VAL A 337 -22.63 3.42 1.92
N VAL A 338 -22.91 3.40 3.22
CA VAL A 338 -22.39 4.38 4.20
C VAL A 338 -20.86 4.36 4.23
N ASN A 339 -20.24 3.18 4.24
CA ASN A 339 -18.79 3.06 4.22
C ASN A 339 -18.16 3.68 2.97
N VAL A 340 -18.73 3.41 1.79
CA VAL A 340 -18.25 3.99 0.53
C VAL A 340 -18.47 5.49 0.51
N ALA A 341 -19.65 5.97 0.88
CA ALA A 341 -19.97 7.40 0.93
C ALA A 341 -19.04 8.15 1.91
N PHE A 342 -18.84 7.61 3.11
CA PHE A 342 -17.94 8.18 4.11
C PHE A 342 -16.49 8.20 3.61
N PHE A 343 -16.02 7.11 3.00
CA PHE A 343 -14.69 7.06 2.39
C PHE A 343 -14.52 8.11 1.30
N LEU A 344 -15.48 8.24 0.37
CA LEU A 344 -15.42 9.22 -0.72
C LEU A 344 -15.44 10.66 -0.20
N ALA A 345 -16.30 10.95 0.78
CA ALA A 345 -16.35 12.26 1.44
C ALA A 345 -15.02 12.58 2.14
N TRP A 346 -14.49 11.62 2.91
CA TRP A 346 -13.22 11.77 3.61
C TRP A 346 -12.04 11.96 2.67
N ALA A 347 -11.97 11.17 1.59
CA ALA A 347 -10.94 11.29 0.57
C ALA A 347 -11.02 12.66 -0.13
N THR A 348 -12.23 13.13 -0.48
CA THR A 348 -12.45 14.45 -1.09
C THR A 348 -12.04 15.60 -0.17
N PHE A 349 -12.18 15.41 1.15
CA PHE A 349 -11.75 16.37 2.15
C PHE A 349 -10.22 16.40 2.34
N CYS A 350 -9.56 15.25 2.43
CA CYS A 350 -8.13 15.18 2.75
C CYS A 350 -7.20 15.26 1.54
N LEU A 351 -7.53 14.64 0.39
CA LEU A 351 -6.66 14.60 -0.79
C LEU A 351 -6.22 15.98 -1.33
N PRO A 352 -7.01 17.07 -1.21
CA PRO A 352 -6.56 18.40 -1.59
C PRO A 352 -5.25 18.83 -0.90
N LEU A 353 -4.94 18.32 0.30
CA LEU A 353 -3.66 18.59 0.98
C LEU A 353 -2.46 18.04 0.19
N LEU A 354 -2.58 16.82 -0.35
CA LEU A 354 -1.55 16.23 -1.21
C LEU A 354 -1.55 16.85 -2.60
N GLY A 355 -2.74 17.14 -3.14
CA GLY A 355 -2.88 17.84 -4.41
C GLY A 355 -2.16 19.17 -4.38
N ASP A 356 -2.37 19.96 -3.33
CA ASP A 356 -1.71 21.24 -3.16
C ASP A 356 -0.19 21.10 -3.07
N MET A 357 0.32 20.17 -2.25
CA MET A 357 1.76 19.87 -2.22
C MET A 357 2.29 19.56 -3.62
N ALA A 358 1.61 18.69 -4.37
CA ALA A 358 2.04 18.29 -5.71
C ALA A 358 2.09 19.48 -6.68
N ARG A 359 1.20 20.48 -6.54
CA ARG A 359 1.29 21.75 -7.28
C ARG A 359 2.53 22.54 -6.89
N GLN A 360 2.76 22.72 -5.59
CA GLN A 360 3.85 23.52 -5.05
C GLN A 360 5.24 22.95 -5.41
N ILE A 361 5.38 21.62 -5.46
CA ILE A 361 6.65 20.97 -5.85
C ILE A 361 6.84 20.82 -7.36
N GLY A 362 5.85 21.21 -8.17
CA GLY A 362 5.91 21.09 -9.63
C GLY A 362 5.59 19.72 -10.21
N TYR A 363 5.02 18.81 -9.42
CA TYR A 363 4.79 17.42 -9.85
C TYR A 363 3.93 17.33 -11.13
N TRP A 364 2.95 18.23 -11.27
CA TRP A 364 2.03 18.24 -12.40
C TRP A 364 2.61 18.80 -13.70
N HIS A 365 3.80 19.42 -13.66
CA HIS A 365 4.43 20.00 -14.85
C HIS A 365 5.10 18.93 -15.71
N VAL A 366 5.52 17.81 -15.13
CA VAL A 366 6.20 16.73 -15.84
C VAL A 366 5.20 15.70 -16.34
N TRP A 367 5.45 15.11 -17.51
CA TRP A 367 4.68 13.94 -17.95
C TRP A 367 5.27 12.69 -17.28
N PRO A 368 4.50 11.90 -16.52
CA PRO A 368 5.06 10.80 -15.73
C PRO A 368 5.45 9.57 -16.57
N VAL A 369 4.99 9.48 -17.81
CA VAL A 369 5.26 8.38 -18.74
C VAL A 369 6.03 8.88 -19.97
N PRO A 370 6.97 8.09 -20.54
CA PRO A 370 7.82 8.53 -21.65
C PRO A 370 7.10 8.59 -23.00
N LEU A 371 6.01 7.83 -23.17
CA LEU A 371 5.19 7.79 -24.37
C LEU A 371 3.71 8.04 -24.02
N SER A 372 3.10 9.04 -24.64
CA SER A 372 1.69 9.35 -24.42
C SER A 372 0.81 8.81 -25.55
N LEU A 373 -0.12 7.94 -25.18
CA LEU A 373 -1.17 7.47 -26.10
C LEU A 373 -2.14 8.62 -26.41
N TRP A 374 -2.47 9.44 -25.41
CA TRP A 374 -3.35 10.60 -25.60
C TRP A 374 -2.78 11.59 -26.64
N ARG A 375 -1.52 12.00 -26.49
CA ARG A 375 -0.87 12.90 -27.46
C ARG A 375 -0.76 12.25 -28.84
N GLY A 376 -0.43 10.95 -28.89
CA GLY A 376 -0.39 10.18 -30.13
C GLY A 376 -1.72 10.19 -30.89
N ILE A 377 -2.83 9.93 -30.21
CA ILE A 377 -4.19 9.97 -30.78
C ILE A 377 -4.55 11.38 -31.27
N ARG A 378 -4.08 12.43 -30.58
CA ARG A 378 -4.28 13.84 -30.98
C ARG A 378 -3.30 14.34 -32.05
N ALA A 379 -2.42 13.48 -32.57
CA ALA A 379 -1.36 13.85 -33.51
C ALA A 379 -0.38 14.93 -32.98
N GLU A 380 -0.15 14.98 -31.66
CA GLU A 380 0.77 15.91 -30.99
C GLU A 380 2.15 15.30 -30.69
N GLY A 381 2.46 14.18 -31.34
CA GLY A 381 3.64 13.35 -31.09
C GLY A 381 3.46 12.35 -29.94
N TRP A 382 4.25 11.28 -29.96
CA TRP A 382 4.17 10.20 -28.95
C TRP A 382 5.12 10.42 -27.77
N SER A 383 6.29 11.00 -28.01
CA SER A 383 7.30 11.22 -26.97
C SER A 383 6.92 12.42 -26.11
N THR A 384 7.12 12.29 -24.80
CA THR A 384 6.78 13.33 -23.81
C THR A 384 8.00 13.91 -23.11
N TRP A 385 9.15 13.23 -23.19
CA TRP A 385 10.39 13.62 -22.52
C TRP A 385 11.44 14.17 -23.48
N ILE A 386 11.18 14.08 -24.78
CA ILE A 386 12.03 14.63 -25.83
C ILE A 386 11.30 15.85 -26.39
N GLU A 387 11.37 16.95 -25.66
CA GLU A 387 11.14 18.28 -26.23
C GLU A 387 12.47 19.04 -26.10
N ARG A 388 13.04 19.35 -27.28
CA ARG A 388 14.26 20.16 -27.44
C ARG A 388 13.97 21.62 -27.21
#